data_AF-A0A528CJ39-F1
#
_entry.id   AF-A0A528CJ39-F1
#
_cell.length_a   1.000
_cell.length_b   1.000
_cell.length_c   1.000
_cell.angle_alpha   90.00
_cell.angle_beta   90.00
_cell.angle_gamma   90.00
#
_symmetry.space_group_name_H-M   'P 1'
#
loop_
_entity.id
_entity.type
_entity.pdbx_description
1 polymer ?
#
loop_
_entity_poly.entity_id
_entity_poly.type
_entity_poly.pdbx_seq_one_letter_code
_entity_poly.pdbx_strand_id
1 'polypeptide(L)'
;DGTVVSLRKPSYSVDDLANGPLDPHTTLSPRLTPPMIGLGLVEQIAPADILAHADPHDRNSDGISGRPNIVRDGKSGELTLGRF
;
A
#
# COMPACT_ATOMS: atom_id res chain seq x y z
N ASP A 1 10.68 28.05 15.15
CA ASP A 1 9.44 28.73 15.61
C ASP A 1 9.12 28.46 17.09
N GLY A 2 9.80 27.51 17.76
CA GLY A 2 9.53 27.21 19.18
C GLY A 2 8.35 26.25 19.37
N THR A 3 7.90 25.57 18.30
CA THR A 3 6.77 24.65 18.36
C THR A 3 7.08 23.45 19.26
N VAL A 4 6.26 23.29 20.30
CA VAL A 4 6.28 22.12 21.18
C VAL A 4 5.29 21.10 20.66
N VAL A 5 5.77 19.90 20.37
CA VAL A 5 4.94 18.76 19.96
C VAL A 5 4.99 17.66 21.02
N SER A 6 3.85 17.02 21.26
CA SER A 6 3.77 15.86 22.14
C SER A 6 3.97 14.59 21.33
N LEU A 7 4.92 13.76 21.74
CA LEU A 7 5.15 12.45 21.12
C LEU A 7 4.24 11.39 21.75
N ARG A 8 3.79 10.45 20.92
CA ARG A 8 3.11 9.24 21.41
C ARG A 8 4.16 8.26 21.94
N LYS A 9 3.87 7.64 23.08
CA LYS A 9 4.67 6.54 23.66
C LYS A 9 3.82 5.27 23.75
N PRO A 10 3.62 4.54 22.65
CA PRO A 10 2.80 3.33 22.63
C PRO A 10 3.48 2.17 23.38
N SER A 11 2.66 1.30 24.00
CA SER A 11 3.06 -0.04 24.41
C SER A 11 2.48 -1.06 23.44
N TYR A 12 3.23 -2.11 23.12
CA TYR A 12 2.79 -3.17 22.22
C TYR A 12 2.74 -4.51 22.95
N SER A 13 1.68 -5.27 22.73
CA SER A 13 1.50 -6.66 23.16
C SER A 13 0.98 -7.50 21.99
N VAL A 14 1.04 -8.82 22.15
CA VAL A 14 0.43 -9.78 21.22
C VAL A 14 -0.61 -10.55 22.01
N ASP A 15 -1.85 -10.53 21.53
CA ASP A 15 -3.00 -11.18 22.16
C ASP A 15 -3.53 -12.31 21.24
N ASP A 16 -4.46 -13.14 21.75
CA ASP A 16 -5.13 -14.23 21.01
C ASP A 16 -4.18 -15.24 20.33
N LEU A 17 -3.13 -15.66 21.03
CA LEU A 17 -2.18 -16.66 20.54
C LEU A 17 -2.84 -18.03 20.39
N ALA A 18 -2.81 -18.57 19.16
CA ALA A 18 -3.39 -19.88 18.86
C ALA A 18 -2.59 -21.09 19.44
N ASN A 19 -1.34 -20.89 19.85
CA ASN A 19 -0.40 -21.98 20.19
C ASN A 19 0.29 -21.79 21.55
N GLY A 20 -0.39 -21.20 22.53
CA GLY A 20 0.18 -20.96 23.86
C GLY A 20 1.10 -19.73 23.93
N PRO A 21 1.81 -19.54 25.05
CA PRO A 21 2.58 -18.32 25.30
C PRO A 21 3.81 -18.22 24.39
N LEU A 22 4.22 -16.99 24.07
CA LEU A 22 5.49 -16.72 23.40
C LEU A 22 6.67 -17.12 24.30
N ASP A 23 7.78 -17.53 23.67
CA ASP A 23 9.03 -17.74 24.37
C ASP A 23 9.47 -16.45 25.09
N PRO A 24 9.95 -16.50 26.35
CA PRO A 24 10.37 -15.32 27.10
C PRO A 24 11.46 -14.46 26.42
N HIS A 25 12.22 -15.03 25.48
CA HIS A 25 13.26 -14.33 24.70
C HIS A 25 12.75 -13.73 23.38
N THR A 26 11.45 -13.85 23.09
CA THR A 26 10.85 -13.24 21.90
C THR A 26 10.95 -11.73 21.96
N THR A 27 11.43 -11.11 20.87
CA THR A 27 11.52 -9.66 20.74
C THR A 27 10.43 -9.12 19.82
N LEU A 28 9.81 -8.01 20.23
CA LEU A 28 8.81 -7.31 19.42
C LEU A 28 9.45 -6.12 18.71
N SER A 29 9.25 -6.04 17.40
CA SER A 29 9.71 -4.93 16.56
C SER A 29 8.51 -4.35 15.79
N PRO A 30 7.78 -3.39 16.38
CA PRO A 30 6.68 -2.71 15.71
C PRO A 30 7.19 -1.97 14.47
N ARG A 31 6.48 -2.11 13.33
CA ARG A 31 6.80 -1.42 12.08
C ARG A 31 5.64 -0.53 11.69
N LEU A 32 5.96 0.69 11.26
CA LEU A 32 5.02 1.59 10.62
C LEU A 32 5.39 1.69 9.15
N THR A 33 4.40 1.60 8.27
CA THR A 33 4.63 1.84 6.84
C THR A 33 5.12 3.28 6.67
N PRO A 34 6.15 3.52 5.84
CA PRO A 34 6.57 4.87 5.51
C PRO A 34 5.39 5.70 4.98
N PRO A 35 5.29 7.00 5.32
CA PRO A 35 4.25 7.84 4.76
C PRO A 35 4.39 7.92 3.24
N MET A 36 3.29 7.70 2.53
CA MET A 36 3.23 7.83 1.06
C MET A 36 3.03 9.30 0.67
N ILE A 37 4.07 10.11 0.87
CA ILE A 37 4.05 11.54 0.51
C ILE A 37 3.91 11.67 -1.01
N GLY A 38 2.99 12.52 -1.46
CA GLY A 38 2.75 12.76 -2.88
C GLY A 38 1.73 11.83 -3.53
N LEU A 39 1.09 10.94 -2.78
CA LEU A 39 0.04 10.04 -3.30
C LEU A 39 -1.08 10.79 -4.02
N GLY A 40 -1.49 11.94 -3.48
CA GLY A 40 -2.52 12.79 -4.09
C GLY A 40 -2.18 13.26 -5.51
N LEU A 41 -0.90 13.38 -5.87
CA LEU A 41 -0.49 13.70 -7.25
C LEU A 41 -0.66 12.49 -8.18
N VAL A 42 -0.35 11.29 -7.69
CA VAL A 42 -0.54 10.05 -8.44
C VAL A 42 -2.03 9.73 -8.60
N GLU A 43 -2.84 10.07 -7.60
CA GLU A 43 -4.31 9.97 -7.64
C GLU A 43 -4.96 10.81 -8.74
N GLN A 44 -4.37 11.96 -9.09
CA GLN A 44 -4.86 12.87 -10.12
C GLN A 44 -4.67 12.35 -11.55
N ILE A 45 -3.85 11.32 -11.75
CA ILE A 45 -3.74 10.66 -13.06
C ILE A 45 -5.07 9.96 -13.36
N ALA A 46 -5.68 10.27 -14.50
CA ALA A 46 -6.95 9.69 -14.88
C ALA A 46 -6.78 8.19 -15.21
N PRO A 47 -7.76 7.32 -14.88
CA PRO A 47 -7.67 5.90 -15.21
C PRO A 47 -7.49 5.65 -16.73
N ALA A 48 -8.13 6.46 -17.57
CA ALA A 48 -8.01 6.37 -19.02
C ALA A 48 -6.57 6.57 -19.49
N ASP A 49 -5.83 7.51 -18.88
CA ASP A 49 -4.44 7.76 -19.20
C ASP A 49 -3.57 6.55 -18.86
N ILE A 50 -3.81 5.90 -17.72
CA ILE A 50 -3.08 4.68 -17.32
C ILE A 50 -3.38 3.53 -18.30
N LEU A 51 -4.66 3.34 -18.65
CA LEU A 51 -5.08 2.28 -19.56
C LEU A 51 -4.56 2.50 -20.99
N ALA A 52 -4.43 3.74 -21.44
CA ALA A 52 -3.88 4.08 -22.75
C ALA A 52 -2.41 3.66 -22.91
N HIS A 53 -1.66 3.61 -21.81
CA HIS A 53 -0.26 3.17 -21.77
C HIS A 53 -0.11 1.67 -21.54
N ALA A 54 -1.20 0.90 -21.53
CA ALA A 54 -1.11 -0.55 -21.44
C ALA A 54 -0.44 -1.13 -22.71
N ASP A 55 0.61 -1.92 -22.51
CA ASP A 55 1.29 -2.62 -23.59
C ASP A 55 1.60 -4.07 -23.22
N PRO A 56 0.58 -4.95 -23.13
CA PRO A 56 0.76 -6.32 -22.68
C PRO A 56 1.61 -7.19 -23.61
N HIS A 57 1.91 -6.69 -24.82
CA HIS A 57 2.59 -7.41 -25.89
C HIS A 57 3.88 -6.71 -26.35
N ASP A 58 4.36 -5.70 -25.62
CA ASP A 58 5.61 -4.97 -25.97
C ASP A 58 5.64 -4.54 -27.45
N ARG A 59 4.57 -3.86 -27.87
CA ARG A 59 4.36 -3.43 -29.26
C ARG A 59 5.35 -2.35 -29.69
N ASN A 60 5.93 -1.62 -28.73
CA ASN A 60 6.96 -0.63 -28.98
C ASN A 60 8.39 -1.21 -28.91
N SER A 61 8.56 -2.48 -28.52
CA SER A 61 9.84 -3.19 -28.46
C SER A 61 10.87 -2.52 -27.54
N ASP A 62 10.41 -1.95 -26.43
CA ASP A 62 11.27 -1.39 -25.38
C ASP A 62 11.63 -2.41 -24.28
N GLY A 63 11.07 -3.62 -24.36
CA GLY A 63 11.29 -4.70 -23.40
C GLY A 63 10.31 -4.71 -22.22
N ILE A 64 9.29 -3.85 -22.23
CA ILE A 64 8.32 -3.69 -21.13
C ILE A 64 6.93 -4.13 -21.58
N SER A 65 6.39 -5.16 -20.93
CA SER A 65 5.01 -5.62 -21.13
C SER A 65 4.07 -5.16 -20.01
N GLY A 66 3.68 -3.89 -20.03
CA GLY A 66 2.84 -3.28 -18.99
C GLY A 66 1.40 -3.80 -18.98
N ARG A 67 0.93 -4.31 -17.83
CA ARG A 67 -0.45 -4.80 -17.63
C ARG A 67 -1.09 -4.09 -16.44
N PRO A 68 -2.10 -3.23 -16.65
CA PRO A 68 -2.83 -2.60 -15.56
C PRO A 68 -3.49 -3.65 -14.65
N ASN A 69 -3.41 -3.43 -13.34
CA ASN A 69 -4.08 -4.28 -12.37
C ASN A 69 -5.57 -3.94 -12.32
N ILE A 70 -6.45 -4.93 -12.48
CA ILE A 70 -7.91 -4.75 -12.38
C ILE A 70 -8.41 -5.52 -11.16
N VAL A 71 -9.13 -4.82 -10.29
CA VAL A 71 -9.61 -5.35 -9.01
C VAL A 71 -11.11 -5.15 -8.87
N ARG A 72 -11.75 -5.89 -7.98
CA ARG A 72 -13.12 -5.60 -7.57
C ARG A 72 -13.12 -4.52 -6.50
N ASP A 73 -13.88 -3.46 -6.72
CA ASP A 73 -14.10 -2.45 -5.70
C ASP A 73 -14.87 -3.05 -4.51
N GLY A 74 -14.34 -2.89 -3.30
CA GLY A 74 -14.92 -3.49 -2.10
C GLY A 74 -16.28 -2.91 -1.69
N LYS A 75 -16.65 -1.72 -2.21
CA LYS A 75 -17.91 -1.05 -1.89
C LYS A 75 -19.00 -1.36 -2.91
N SER A 76 -18.70 -1.23 -4.20
CA SER A 76 -19.65 -1.41 -5.30
C SER A 76 -19.64 -2.81 -5.92
N GLY A 77 -18.53 -3.55 -5.78
CA GLY A 77 -18.34 -4.86 -6.41
C GLY A 77 -17.94 -4.80 -7.90
N GLU A 78 -17.92 -3.61 -8.49
CA GLU A 78 -17.56 -3.37 -9.89
C GLU A 78 -16.07 -3.62 -10.14
N LEU A 79 -15.73 -3.96 -11.38
CA LEU A 79 -14.34 -4.05 -11.80
C LEU A 79 -13.78 -2.64 -12.02
N THR A 80 -12.70 -2.32 -11.32
CA THR A 80 -12.03 -1.03 -11.40
C THR A 80 -10.52 -1.20 -11.55
N LEU A 81 -9.84 -0.13 -11.97
CA LEU A 81 -8.39 -0.07 -11.96
C LEU A 81 -7.90 -0.14 -10.50
N GLY A 82 -7.06 -1.12 -10.20
CA GLY A 82 -6.42 -1.26 -8.90
C GLY A 82 -5.48 -0.09 -8.65
N ARG A 83 -5.69 0.59 -7.53
CA ARG A 83 -4.84 1.66 -7.01
C ARG A 83 -4.52 1.33 -5.54
N PHE A 84 -3.34 1.75 -5.11
CA PHE A 84 -2.69 1.66 -3.78
C PHE A 84 -3.48 0.99 -2.64
#